data_AF-Q52661-F1
#
_entry.id   AF-Q52661-F1
#
_cell.length_a   1.000
_cell.length_b   1.000
_cell.length_c   1.000
_cell.angle_alpha   90.00
_cell.angle_beta   90.00
_cell.angle_gamma   90.00
#
_symmetry.space_group_name_H-M   'P 1'
#
loop_
_entity.id
_entity.type
_entity.pdbx_description
1 polymer ?
#
loop_
_entity_poly.entity_id
_entity_poly.type
_entity_poly.pdbx_seq_one_letter_code
_entity_poly.pdbx_strand_id
1 'polypeptide(L)'
;MIVAILCAHPVLVAEFESQIERLRLSDPGLGALRDTMLMQADRPAGALAEALARENPGVLETLMRHPHVRSAPPVLRRDDSDFARMCLAEELAKLQATRAVRAETEEAAEALEGLADEGVTWRISQATKAFHRAGKSKLEDTGDLGEDRAAMSDFLQSLLDKHGGG
;
A
#
# COMPACT_ATOMS: atom_id res chain seq x y z
N MET A 1 16.23 -16.79 -2.87
CA MET A 1 15.93 -18.23 -2.90
C MET A 1 15.48 -18.73 -4.27
N ILE A 2 14.38 -18.22 -4.84
CA ILE A 2 13.83 -18.66 -6.14
C ILE A 2 14.90 -18.85 -7.24
N VAL A 3 15.67 -17.80 -7.57
CA VAL A 3 16.72 -17.86 -8.62
C VAL A 3 17.79 -18.92 -8.32
N ALA A 4 18.17 -19.08 -7.05
CA ALA A 4 19.17 -20.07 -6.67
C ALA A 4 18.67 -21.52 -6.85
N ILE A 5 17.40 -21.77 -6.54
CA ILE A 5 16.77 -23.09 -6.77
C ILE A 5 16.75 -23.39 -8.27
N LEU A 6 16.39 -22.43 -9.11
CA LEU A 6 16.38 -22.58 -10.56
C LEU A 6 17.78 -22.79 -11.16
N CYS A 7 18.81 -22.12 -10.63
CA CYS A 7 20.21 -22.39 -11.01
C CYS A 7 20.67 -23.80 -10.59
N ALA A 8 20.20 -24.29 -9.45
CA ALA A 8 20.51 -25.63 -8.97
C ALA A 8 19.78 -26.72 -9.77
N HIS A 9 18.53 -26.42 -10.18
CA HIS A 9 17.61 -27.31 -10.90
C HIS A 9 17.07 -26.67 -12.20
N PRO A 10 17.90 -26.53 -13.25
CA PRO A 10 17.49 -25.87 -14.49
C PRO A 10 16.31 -26.55 -15.20
N VAL A 11 16.09 -27.84 -14.94
CA VAL A 11 14.95 -28.61 -15.46
C VAL A 11 13.59 -28.03 -15.08
N LEU A 12 13.51 -27.26 -13.98
CA LEU A 12 12.27 -26.65 -13.52
C LEU A 12 11.93 -25.35 -14.25
N VAL A 13 12.85 -24.78 -15.04
CA VAL A 13 12.63 -23.46 -15.66
C VAL A 13 11.44 -23.49 -16.63
N ALA A 14 11.35 -24.50 -17.49
CA ALA A 14 10.24 -24.63 -18.43
C ALA A 14 8.88 -24.79 -17.73
N GLU A 15 8.85 -25.52 -16.61
CA GLU A 15 7.62 -25.75 -15.84
C GLU A 15 7.08 -24.46 -15.20
N PHE A 16 7.98 -23.57 -14.74
CA PHE A 16 7.64 -22.32 -14.04
C PHE A 16 7.85 -21.06 -14.87
N GLU A 17 7.97 -21.19 -16.20
CA GLU A 17 8.38 -20.11 -17.11
C GLU A 17 7.52 -18.85 -16.92
N SER A 18 6.19 -19.00 -16.90
CA SER A 18 5.25 -17.88 -16.75
C SER A 18 5.38 -17.15 -15.40
N GLN A 19 5.73 -17.88 -14.33
CA GLN A 19 5.96 -17.31 -13.02
C GLN A 19 7.32 -16.61 -12.97
N ILE A 20 8.34 -17.18 -13.62
CA ILE A 20 9.69 -16.61 -13.75
C ILE A 20 9.64 -15.29 -14.52
N GLU A 21 8.89 -15.22 -15.61
CA GLU A 21 8.68 -13.99 -16.41
C GLU A 21 8.15 -12.83 -15.56
N ARG A 22 7.27 -13.13 -14.60
CA ARG A 22 6.65 -12.14 -13.69
C ARG A 22 7.53 -11.80 -12.48
N LEU A 23 8.71 -12.40 -12.35
CA LEU A 23 9.64 -12.05 -11.27
C LEU A 23 10.21 -10.65 -11.49
N ARG A 24 9.73 -9.69 -10.71
CA ARG A 24 10.42 -8.42 -10.50
C ARG A 24 11.58 -8.63 -9.53
N LEU A 25 12.81 -8.49 -10.03
CA LEU A 25 14.06 -8.59 -9.28
C LEU A 25 14.72 -7.22 -9.27
N SER A 26 15.01 -6.69 -8.07
CA SER A 26 15.65 -5.37 -7.93
C SER A 26 17.15 -5.41 -8.22
N ASP A 27 17.78 -6.58 -8.07
CA ASP A 27 19.18 -6.79 -8.38
C ASP A 27 19.36 -7.06 -9.89
N PRO A 28 20.12 -6.24 -10.63
CA PRO A 28 20.30 -6.40 -12.06
C PRO A 28 21.01 -7.71 -12.45
N GLY A 29 21.92 -8.21 -11.61
CA GLY A 29 22.59 -9.49 -11.84
C GLY A 29 21.62 -10.66 -11.76
N LEU A 30 20.77 -10.68 -10.74
CA LEU A 30 19.69 -11.68 -10.64
C LEU A 30 18.70 -11.55 -11.81
N GLY A 31 18.45 -10.31 -12.28
CA GLY A 31 17.69 -10.05 -13.50
C GLY A 31 18.32 -10.71 -14.74
N ALA A 32 19.62 -10.55 -14.94
CA ALA A 32 20.34 -11.17 -16.06
C ALA A 32 20.30 -12.71 -16.02
N LEU A 33 20.40 -13.31 -14.83
CA LEU A 33 20.20 -14.76 -14.65
C LEU A 33 18.79 -15.19 -15.06
N ARG A 34 17.75 -14.47 -14.60
CA ARG A 34 16.35 -14.73 -14.99
C ARG A 34 16.17 -14.64 -16.50
N ASP A 35 16.74 -13.61 -17.14
CA ASP A 35 16.58 -13.41 -18.58
C ASP A 35 17.26 -14.53 -19.37
N THR A 36 18.44 -14.97 -18.92
CA THR A 36 19.13 -16.14 -19.50
C THR A 36 18.29 -17.41 -19.35
N MET A 37 17.65 -17.61 -18.19
CA MET A 37 16.73 -18.75 -17.98
C MET A 37 15.57 -18.73 -18.98
N LEU A 38 14.94 -17.58 -19.17
CA LEU A 38 13.80 -17.43 -20.08
C LEU A 38 14.22 -17.61 -21.55
N MET A 39 15.38 -17.06 -21.95
CA MET A 39 15.90 -17.22 -23.32
C MET A 39 16.25 -18.67 -23.68
N GLN A 40 16.51 -19.52 -22.68
CA GLN A 40 16.91 -20.91 -22.86
C GLN A 40 15.87 -21.90 -22.31
N ALA A 41 14.65 -21.44 -22.01
CA ALA A 41 13.61 -22.25 -21.36
C ALA A 41 13.18 -23.46 -22.20
N ASP A 42 13.25 -23.35 -23.53
CA ASP A 42 12.94 -24.41 -24.50
C ASP A 42 14.12 -25.38 -24.73
N ARG A 43 15.29 -25.10 -24.16
CA ARG A 43 16.51 -25.91 -24.33
C ARG A 43 16.63 -27.00 -23.27
N PRO A 44 17.40 -28.07 -23.55
CA PRO A 44 17.73 -29.06 -22.54
C PRO A 44 18.39 -28.42 -21.31
N ALA A 45 18.06 -28.92 -20.12
CA ALA A 45 18.54 -28.39 -18.84
C ALA A 45 20.08 -28.25 -18.76
N GLY A 46 20.83 -29.16 -19.39
CA GLY A 46 22.29 -29.08 -19.48
C GLY A 46 22.78 -27.86 -20.26
N ALA A 47 22.17 -27.57 -21.41
CA ALA A 47 22.52 -26.41 -22.23
C ALA A 47 22.17 -25.08 -21.51
N LEU A 48 21.05 -25.05 -20.79
CA LEU A 48 20.69 -23.92 -19.93
C LEU A 48 21.70 -23.72 -18.80
N ALA A 49 22.14 -24.80 -18.13
CA ALA A 49 23.17 -24.72 -17.09
C ALA A 49 24.49 -24.15 -17.62
N GLU A 50 24.91 -24.59 -18.81
CA GLU A 50 26.10 -24.07 -19.49
C GLU A 50 25.94 -22.59 -19.86
N ALA A 51 24.78 -22.18 -20.37
CA ALA A 51 24.50 -20.78 -20.68
C ALA A 51 24.59 -19.89 -19.43
N LEU A 52 23.98 -20.31 -18.32
CA LEU A 52 24.07 -19.59 -17.04
C LEU A 52 25.52 -19.43 -16.55
N ALA A 53 26.32 -20.49 -16.65
CA ALA A 53 27.72 -20.45 -16.24
C ALA A 53 28.59 -19.59 -17.18
N ARG A 54 28.28 -19.56 -18.47
CA ARG A 54 29.04 -18.79 -19.48
C ARG A 54 28.70 -17.30 -19.48
N GLU A 55 27.42 -16.97 -19.39
CA GLU A 55 26.92 -15.61 -19.61
C GLU A 55 26.91 -14.79 -18.32
N ASN A 56 26.77 -15.44 -17.16
CA ASN A 56 26.67 -14.77 -15.86
C ASN A 56 27.58 -15.38 -14.77
N PRO A 57 28.86 -15.69 -15.05
CA PRO A 57 29.71 -16.46 -14.12
C PRO A 57 29.86 -15.81 -12.75
N GLY A 58 30.17 -14.51 -12.69
CA GLY A 58 30.40 -13.80 -11.41
C GLY A 58 29.12 -13.64 -10.57
N VAL A 59 27.98 -13.44 -11.22
CA VAL A 59 26.68 -13.35 -10.54
C VAL A 59 26.26 -14.71 -10.00
N LEU A 60 26.37 -15.75 -10.83
CA LEU A 60 26.06 -17.12 -10.44
C LEU A 60 26.94 -17.57 -9.27
N GLU A 61 28.25 -17.33 -9.35
CA GLU A 61 29.19 -17.64 -8.27
C GLU A 61 28.80 -16.91 -6.97
N THR A 62 28.57 -15.59 -7.05
CA THR A 62 28.20 -14.77 -5.89
C THR A 62 26.92 -15.27 -5.24
N LEU A 63 25.88 -15.55 -6.03
CA LEU A 63 24.62 -16.08 -5.56
C LEU A 63 24.81 -17.41 -4.83
N MET A 64 25.55 -18.35 -5.43
CA MET A 64 25.76 -19.69 -4.89
C MET A 64 26.66 -19.69 -3.65
N ARG A 65 27.48 -18.64 -3.43
CA ARG A 65 28.33 -18.48 -2.24
C ARG A 65 27.59 -17.87 -1.04
N HIS A 66 26.41 -17.29 -1.23
CA HIS A 66 25.68 -16.68 -0.13
C HIS A 66 25.38 -17.72 0.97
N PRO A 67 25.68 -17.46 2.26
CA PRO A 67 25.52 -18.45 3.34
C PRO A 67 24.16 -19.17 3.36
N HIS A 68 23.05 -18.42 3.34
CA HIS A 68 21.70 -19.00 3.32
C HIS A 68 21.36 -19.79 2.04
N VAL A 69 22.01 -19.51 0.91
CA VAL A 69 21.82 -20.26 -0.34
C VAL A 69 22.60 -21.57 -0.27
N ARG A 70 23.88 -21.49 0.10
CA ARG A 70 24.78 -22.65 0.16
C ARG A 70 24.33 -23.70 1.15
N SER A 71 23.64 -23.32 2.23
CA SER A 71 23.10 -24.26 3.22
C SER A 71 21.67 -24.72 2.93
N ALA A 72 21.01 -24.20 1.89
CA ALA A 72 19.61 -24.49 1.63
C ALA A 72 19.43 -25.93 1.11
N PRO A 73 18.54 -26.74 1.71
CA PRO A 73 18.26 -28.10 1.24
C PRO A 73 17.94 -28.22 -0.27
N PRO A 74 17.08 -27.38 -0.89
CA PRO A 74 16.79 -27.51 -2.32
C PRO A 74 17.98 -27.18 -3.22
N VAL A 75 19.01 -26.50 -2.72
CA VAL A 75 20.24 -26.20 -3.46
C VAL A 75 21.28 -27.32 -3.33
N LEU A 76 21.33 -27.96 -2.14
CA LEU A 76 22.25 -29.07 -1.86
C LEU A 76 21.80 -30.38 -2.51
N ARG A 77 20.50 -30.67 -2.51
CA ARG A 77 19.90 -31.92 -3.02
C ARG A 77 19.67 -31.81 -4.54
N ARG A 78 20.75 -31.79 -5.32
CA ARG A 78 20.70 -31.56 -6.78
C ARG A 78 20.06 -32.70 -7.57
N ASP A 79 19.98 -33.88 -6.98
CA ASP A 79 19.37 -35.10 -7.50
C ASP A 79 17.87 -35.22 -7.19
N ASP A 80 17.34 -34.37 -6.30
CA ASP A 80 15.93 -34.38 -5.90
C ASP A 80 15.18 -33.16 -6.44
N SER A 81 14.91 -33.18 -7.75
CA SER A 81 14.16 -32.11 -8.41
C SER A 81 12.69 -32.04 -7.95
N ASP A 82 12.12 -33.12 -7.42
CA ASP A 82 10.74 -33.13 -6.90
C ASP A 82 10.63 -32.32 -5.61
N PHE A 83 11.58 -32.51 -4.69
CA PHE A 83 11.70 -31.68 -3.51
C PHE A 83 11.96 -30.21 -3.88
N ALA A 84 12.87 -29.97 -4.83
CA ALA A 84 13.16 -28.61 -5.29
C ALA A 84 11.93 -27.94 -5.94
N ARG A 85 11.13 -28.69 -6.70
CA ARG A 85 9.85 -28.23 -7.27
C ARG A 85 8.89 -27.76 -6.19
N MET A 86 8.69 -28.56 -5.14
CA MET A 86 7.83 -28.21 -4.02
C MET A 86 8.30 -26.92 -3.34
N CYS A 87 9.60 -26.82 -3.03
CA CYS A 87 10.17 -25.61 -2.44
C CYS A 87 10.04 -24.39 -3.34
N LEU A 88 10.27 -24.55 -4.66
CA LEU A 88 10.15 -23.48 -5.63
C LEU A 88 8.71 -22.96 -5.71
N ALA A 89 7.74 -23.86 -5.80
CA ALA A 89 6.31 -23.52 -5.83
C ALA A 89 5.90 -22.77 -4.56
N GLU A 90 6.36 -23.22 -3.40
CA GLU A 90 6.11 -22.56 -2.11
C GLU A 90 6.69 -21.13 -2.08
N GLU A 91 7.95 -20.95 -2.49
CA GLU A 91 8.61 -19.63 -2.50
C GLU A 91 7.93 -18.67 -3.48
N LEU A 92 7.50 -19.16 -4.64
CA LEU A 92 6.72 -18.36 -5.61
C LEU A 92 5.35 -17.98 -5.04
N ALA A 93 4.65 -18.91 -4.37
CA ALA A 93 3.37 -18.64 -3.74
C ALA A 93 3.48 -17.59 -2.64
N LYS A 94 4.51 -17.67 -1.78
CA LYS A 94 4.79 -16.64 -0.75
C LYS A 94 5.01 -15.26 -1.36
N LEU A 95 5.77 -15.20 -2.46
CA LEU A 95 6.02 -13.95 -3.17
C LEU A 95 4.73 -13.37 -3.75
N GLN A 96 3.89 -14.20 -4.36
CA GLN A 96 2.60 -13.80 -4.90
C GLN A 96 1.65 -13.29 -3.81
N ALA A 97 1.53 -14.01 -2.69
CA ALA A 97 0.72 -13.59 -1.55
C ALA A 97 1.18 -12.24 -1.00
N THR A 98 2.49 -12.04 -0.85
CA THR A 98 3.06 -10.76 -0.38
C THR A 98 2.73 -9.61 -1.34
N ARG A 99 2.73 -9.86 -2.65
CA ARG A 99 2.38 -8.85 -3.67
C ARG A 99 0.88 -8.53 -3.67
N ALA A 100 0.03 -9.54 -3.54
CA ALA A 100 -1.41 -9.35 -3.48
C ALA A 100 -1.81 -8.48 -2.28
N VAL A 101 -1.23 -8.76 -1.10
CA VAL A 101 -1.47 -7.95 0.10
C VAL A 101 -1.02 -6.51 -0.10
N ARG A 102 0.15 -6.27 -0.73
CA ARG A 102 0.62 -4.90 -1.01
C ARG A 102 -0.30 -4.15 -1.98
N ALA A 103 -0.73 -4.81 -3.05
CA ALA A 103 -1.65 -4.21 -4.01
C ALA A 103 -2.99 -3.83 -3.36
N GLU A 104 -3.56 -4.71 -2.53
CA GLU A 104 -4.79 -4.42 -1.79
C GLU A 104 -4.61 -3.25 -0.80
N THR A 105 -3.45 -3.14 -0.15
CA THR A 105 -3.18 -2.00 0.74
C THR A 105 -2.99 -0.68 0.00
N GLU A 106 -2.38 -0.70 -1.19
CA GLU A 106 -2.24 0.49 -2.04
C GLU A 106 -3.61 0.93 -2.57
N GLU A 107 -4.43 0.01 -3.07
CA GLU A 107 -5.81 0.28 -3.50
C GLU A 107 -6.68 0.80 -2.34
N ALA A 108 -6.56 0.23 -1.14
CA ALA A 108 -7.27 0.70 0.04
C ALA A 108 -6.80 2.09 0.50
N ALA A 109 -5.50 2.40 0.38
CA ALA A 109 -4.95 3.72 0.69
C ALA A 109 -5.45 4.77 -0.32
N GLU A 110 -5.43 4.46 -1.61
CA GLU A 110 -5.97 5.33 -2.67
C GLU A 110 -7.48 5.54 -2.51
N ALA A 111 -8.23 4.50 -2.12
CA ALA A 111 -9.66 4.63 -1.82
C ALA A 111 -9.93 5.55 -0.61
N LEU A 112 -9.12 5.47 0.45
CA LEU A 112 -9.23 6.37 1.60
C LEU A 112 -8.86 7.83 1.25
N GLU A 113 -7.85 8.03 0.40
CA GLU A 113 -7.44 9.36 -0.08
C GLU A 113 -8.50 9.97 -1.00
N GLY A 114 -9.07 9.19 -1.92
CA GLY A 114 -10.19 9.61 -2.77
C GLY A 114 -11.49 9.90 -1.99
N LEU A 115 -11.79 9.09 -0.96
CA LEU A 115 -12.94 9.34 -0.07
C LEU A 115 -12.76 10.60 0.80
N ALA A 116 -11.52 10.94 1.14
CA ALA A 116 -11.21 12.16 1.89
C ALA A 116 -11.49 13.42 1.06
N ASP A 117 -11.15 13.43 -0.24
CA ASP A 117 -11.30 14.63 -1.06
C ASP A 117 -12.77 14.88 -1.48
N GLU A 118 -13.54 13.81 -1.79
CA GLU A 118 -14.92 13.94 -2.27
C GLU A 118 -15.97 14.06 -1.14
N GLY A 119 -15.77 13.40 0.00
CA GLY A 119 -16.76 13.32 1.07
C GLY A 119 -16.56 14.29 2.23
N VAL A 120 -15.32 14.66 2.55
CA VAL A 120 -15.01 15.52 3.71
C VAL A 120 -15.25 16.98 3.36
N THR A 121 -14.86 17.43 2.17
CA THR A 121 -15.12 18.79 1.69
C THR A 121 -16.61 19.09 1.61
N TRP A 122 -17.43 18.15 1.11
CA TRP A 122 -18.88 18.34 1.04
C TRP A 122 -19.53 18.39 2.42
N ARG A 123 -19.15 17.49 3.35
CA ARG A 123 -19.69 17.51 4.72
C ARG A 123 -19.25 18.73 5.51
N ILE A 124 -18.00 19.19 5.38
CA ILE A 124 -17.53 20.44 5.99
C ILE A 124 -18.27 21.63 5.37
N SER A 125 -18.37 21.72 4.04
CA SER A 125 -19.12 22.79 3.36
C SER A 125 -20.60 22.81 3.78
N GLN A 126 -21.24 21.65 3.94
CA GLN A 126 -22.61 21.54 4.44
C GLN A 126 -22.73 21.93 5.92
N ALA A 127 -21.80 21.51 6.79
CA ALA A 127 -21.77 21.88 8.20
C ALA A 127 -21.56 23.40 8.37
N THR A 128 -20.66 24.00 7.58
CA THR A 128 -20.44 25.46 7.54
C THR A 128 -21.69 26.19 7.03
N LYS A 129 -22.36 25.69 5.99
CA LYS A 129 -23.63 26.27 5.50
C LYS A 129 -24.77 26.16 6.51
N ALA A 130 -24.86 25.05 7.26
CA ALA A 130 -25.84 24.88 8.33
C ALA A 130 -25.57 25.82 9.52
N PHE A 131 -24.29 26.00 9.90
CA PHE A 131 -23.89 26.92 10.96
C PHE A 131 -24.17 28.38 10.61
N HIS A 132 -23.86 28.81 9.37
CA HIS A 132 -24.17 30.17 8.90
C HIS A 132 -25.69 30.43 8.78
N ARG A 133 -26.50 29.42 8.46
CA ARG A 133 -27.96 29.55 8.41
C ARG A 133 -28.58 29.66 9.81
N ALA A 134 -28.04 28.94 10.79
CA ALA A 134 -28.45 29.07 12.18
C ALA A 134 -28.08 30.44 12.78
N GLY A 135 -26.93 31.01 12.42
CA GLY A 135 -26.48 32.33 12.90
C GLY A 135 -27.23 33.52 12.30
N LYS A 136 -27.72 33.43 11.06
CA LYS A 136 -28.45 34.54 10.40
C LYS A 136 -29.93 34.65 10.78
N SER A 137 -30.58 33.56 11.21
CA SER A 137 -32.02 33.56 11.51
C SER A 137 -32.41 34.25 12.84
N LYS A 138 -31.44 34.64 13.68
CA LYS A 138 -31.69 35.22 15.01
C LYS A 138 -31.45 36.73 15.12
N LEU A 139 -31.06 37.39 14.04
CA LEU A 139 -30.73 38.83 14.03
C LEU A 139 -31.71 39.70 13.23
N GLU A 140 -32.65 39.12 12.48
CA GLU A 140 -33.64 39.89 11.69
C GLU A 140 -35.05 39.92 12.32
N ASP A 141 -35.21 39.45 13.56
CA ASP A 141 -36.46 39.53 14.32
C ASP A 141 -36.28 40.30 15.65
N THR A 142 -35.65 41.47 15.58
CA THR A 142 -35.60 42.43 16.69
C THR A 142 -36.07 43.80 16.20
N GLY A 143 -37.31 43.85 15.71
CA GLY A 143 -38.02 45.10 15.44
C GLY A 143 -38.85 45.61 16.62
N ASP A 144 -39.01 44.82 17.69
CA ASP A 144 -40.09 45.03 18.68
C ASP A 144 -39.60 45.07 20.14
N LEU A 145 -38.46 45.73 20.40
CA LEU A 145 -37.92 45.94 21.77
C LEU A 145 -37.82 47.43 22.14
N GLY A 146 -38.49 48.30 21.40
CA GLY A 146 -38.44 49.76 21.58
C GLY A 146 -39.35 50.28 22.70
N GLU A 147 -40.54 49.68 22.87
CA GLU A 147 -41.56 50.20 23.81
C GLU A 147 -41.29 49.84 25.28
N ASP A 148 -40.75 48.63 25.55
CA ASP A 148 -40.51 48.17 26.93
C ASP A 148 -39.41 48.94 27.66
N ARG A 149 -38.45 49.53 26.92
CA ARG A 149 -37.34 50.26 27.54
C ARG A 149 -37.77 51.61 28.10
N ALA A 150 -38.74 52.27 27.46
CA ALA A 150 -39.30 53.53 27.93
C ALA A 150 -40.14 53.30 29.20
N ALA A 151 -41.01 52.29 29.20
CA ALA A 151 -41.84 51.94 30.35
C ALA A 151 -41.02 51.52 31.58
N MET A 152 -39.92 50.77 31.37
CA MET A 152 -39.01 50.36 32.45
C MET A 152 -38.22 51.56 33.03
N SER A 153 -37.88 52.55 32.20
CA SER A 153 -37.17 53.75 32.65
C SER A 153 -38.05 54.66 33.51
N ASP A 154 -39.31 54.85 33.13
CA ASP A 154 -40.28 55.64 33.89
C ASP A 154 -40.58 55.00 35.26
N PHE A 155 -40.68 53.67 35.29
CA PHE A 155 -40.89 52.92 36.54
C PHE A 155 -39.73 53.09 37.53
N LEU A 156 -38.48 53.01 37.04
CA LEU A 156 -37.28 53.18 37.87
C LEU A 156 -37.14 54.61 38.39
N GLN A 157 -37.49 55.61 37.58
CA GLN A 157 -37.46 57.02 37.99
C GLN A 157 -38.47 57.30 39.12
N SER A 158 -39.66 56.68 39.07
CA SER A 158 -40.68 56.83 40.11
C SER A 158 -40.28 56.25 41.48
N LEU A 159 -39.42 55.23 41.50
CA LEU A 159 -38.92 54.62 42.74
C LEU A 159 -37.83 55.46 43.40
N LEU A 160 -37.01 56.14 42.59
CA LEU A 160 -35.96 57.05 43.07
C LEU A 160 -36.54 58.32 43.70
N ASP A 161 -37.57 58.92 43.09
CA ASP A 161 -38.25 60.10 43.65
C ASP A 161 -38.94 59.81 45.00
N LYS A 162 -39.34 58.55 45.23
CA LYS A 162 -40.05 58.15 46.45
C LYS A 162 -39.14 57.92 47.66
N HIS A 163 -37.82 57.87 47.47
CA HIS A 163 -36.84 57.59 48.54
C HIS A 163 -35.68 58.61 48.64
N GLY A 164 -35.70 59.67 47.83
CA GLY A 164 -34.64 60.70 47.78
C GLY A 164 -34.94 62.04 48.47
N GLY A 165 -36.07 62.16 49.18
CA GLY A 165 -36.49 63.42 49.82
C GLY A 165 -36.81 63.26 51.30
N GLY A 166 -35.78 63.29 52.15
CA GLY A 166 -35.86 63.34 53.60
C GLY A 166 -34.52 63.79 54.19
#